data_AF-A0A7C9KMB9-F1
#
_entry.id   AF-A0A7C9KMB9-F1
#
_cell.length_a   1.000
_cell.length_b   1.000
_cell.length_c   1.000
_cell.angle_alpha   90.00
_cell.angle_beta   90.00
_cell.angle_gamma   90.00
#
_symmetry.space_group_name_H-M   'P 1'
#
loop_
_entity.id
_entity.type
_entity.pdbx_description
1 polymer ?
#
loop_
_entity_poly.entity_id
_entity_poly.type
_entity_poly.pdbx_seq_one_letter_code
_entity_poly.pdbx_strand_id
1 'polypeptide(L)'
;MLRRIFFASLFSWTSLFTGLAGLVHLSPAQAACPEQPLASAGQARAIGESANARRVPLVLVTHPSKSFDPRLSSKRGTDELMRVAKVKGWPSLYLKDDDKIPQYFVDDCDPTGWVFSQDGELNFDLPAREVYVAGGHLELCLSRSLHDLILQWAKAPPQSRRITFVMDAIYSNGKYFEEGKAGFDDLQKFFAVTNYRRPGGEAWPKLNLLESMGVIKSPAEQLEYLKTVLPHWDRTFDERWRVEVIDDDDQVTVLRKGQGSSPPVMQFKFVDSMLDQ
;
A
#
# COMPACT_ATOMS: atom_id res chain seq x y z
N MET A 1 87.40 -29.50 18.82
CA MET A 1 87.56 -29.86 20.25
C MET A 1 86.16 -30.03 20.85
N LEU A 2 86.02 -31.01 21.74
CA LEU A 2 84.81 -31.59 22.34
C LEU A 2 83.75 -30.55 22.79
N ARG A 3 82.44 -30.70 22.55
CA ARG A 3 81.42 -31.66 23.07
C ARG A 3 81.13 -31.53 24.58
N ARG A 4 79.82 -31.38 24.89
CA ARG A 4 79.05 -31.70 26.13
C ARG A 4 78.86 -30.53 27.15
N ILE A 5 77.73 -30.31 27.86
CA ILE A 5 76.44 -31.02 28.09
C ILE A 5 75.48 -30.11 28.93
N PHE A 6 74.17 -30.15 28.59
CA PHE A 6 72.93 -30.23 29.41
C PHE A 6 72.24 -29.05 30.18
N PHE A 7 70.92 -28.95 29.84
CA PHE A 7 69.67 -28.85 30.62
C PHE A 7 69.27 -27.59 31.42
N ALA A 8 68.11 -27.01 31.02
CA ALA A 8 66.81 -27.07 31.74
C ALA A 8 65.90 -25.94 31.20
N SER A 9 64.90 -26.25 30.35
CA SER A 9 63.46 -26.26 30.67
C SER A 9 62.86 -24.93 31.16
N LEU A 10 61.88 -24.38 30.42
CA LEU A 10 60.52 -24.06 30.89
C LEU A 10 59.67 -23.44 29.76
N PHE A 11 58.65 -24.21 29.35
CA PHE A 11 57.27 -23.83 28.97
C PHE A 11 56.96 -22.55 28.17
N SER A 12 56.25 -22.72 27.05
CA SER A 12 54.88 -22.19 26.81
C SER A 12 54.50 -22.33 25.32
N TRP A 13 53.71 -23.35 24.96
CA TRP A 13 52.35 -23.20 24.40
C TRP A 13 52.16 -22.10 23.35
N THR A 14 51.98 -22.51 22.09
CA THR A 14 50.88 -22.04 21.22
C THR A 14 50.82 -22.90 19.96
N SER A 15 49.84 -23.79 19.95
CA SER A 15 49.41 -24.57 18.79
C SER A 15 48.54 -23.72 17.86
N LEU A 16 48.74 -23.94 16.56
CA LEU A 16 47.76 -23.89 15.47
C LEU A 16 46.74 -22.72 15.45
N PHE A 17 46.96 -21.79 14.52
CA PHE A 17 45.86 -21.13 13.81
C PHE A 17 45.95 -21.45 12.32
N THR A 18 45.26 -22.51 11.92
CA THR A 18 44.79 -22.73 10.54
C THR A 18 43.76 -21.65 10.22
N GLY A 19 44.13 -20.70 9.35
CA GLY A 19 43.22 -19.69 8.82
C GLY A 19 42.21 -20.31 7.86
N LEU A 20 40.97 -20.46 8.31
CA LEU A 20 39.80 -20.63 7.45
C LEU A 20 39.49 -19.27 6.82
N ALA A 21 39.91 -19.08 5.56
CA ALA A 21 39.39 -18.01 4.72
C ALA A 21 37.93 -18.34 4.40
N GLY A 22 37.01 -17.86 5.23
CA GLY A 22 35.58 -17.87 4.96
C GLY A 22 35.30 -17.04 3.72
N LEU A 23 34.95 -17.69 2.62
CA LEU A 23 34.26 -17.09 1.50
C LEU A 23 32.92 -16.56 2.01
N VAL A 24 32.89 -15.28 2.36
CA VAL A 24 31.65 -14.54 2.51
C VAL A 24 31.07 -14.43 1.10
N HIS A 25 30.13 -15.32 0.78
CA HIS A 25 29.21 -15.09 -0.32
C HIS A 25 28.40 -13.86 0.04
N LEU A 26 28.88 -12.70 -0.41
CA LEU A 26 28.04 -11.52 -0.57
C LEU A 26 26.95 -11.93 -1.57
N SER A 27 25.78 -12.31 -1.05
CA SER A 27 24.58 -12.38 -1.87
C SER A 27 24.46 -11.05 -2.60
N PRO A 28 24.31 -11.05 -3.94
CA PRO A 28 24.01 -9.82 -4.64
C PRO A 28 22.74 -9.26 -3.99
N ALA A 29 22.75 -7.97 -3.66
CA ALA A 29 21.56 -7.26 -3.20
C ALA A 29 20.38 -7.69 -4.08
N GLN A 30 19.35 -8.26 -3.44
CA GLN A 30 18.20 -8.85 -4.11
C GLN A 30 17.78 -7.92 -5.25
N ALA A 31 17.92 -8.40 -6.49
CA ALA A 31 17.48 -7.65 -7.65
C ALA A 31 16.00 -7.29 -7.44
N ALA A 32 15.59 -6.13 -7.95
CA ALA A 32 14.18 -5.81 -8.10
C ALA A 32 13.43 -6.99 -8.73
N CYS A 33 12.11 -7.07 -8.50
CA CYS A 33 11.29 -8.16 -9.00
C CYS A 33 11.63 -8.52 -10.46
N PRO A 34 11.66 -9.82 -10.82
CA PRO A 34 11.84 -10.20 -12.21
C PRO A 34 10.68 -9.63 -13.05
N GLU A 35 10.86 -9.53 -14.36
CA GLU A 35 9.73 -9.24 -15.25
C GLU A 35 8.66 -10.32 -15.10
N GLN A 36 7.45 -9.90 -14.75
CA GLN A 36 6.29 -10.77 -14.56
C GLN A 36 5.35 -10.63 -15.75
N PRO A 37 4.77 -11.73 -16.26
CA PRO A 37 3.74 -11.64 -17.29
C PRO A 37 2.53 -10.88 -16.75
N LEU A 38 1.97 -10.02 -17.58
CA LEU A 38 0.73 -9.31 -17.26
C LEU A 38 -0.45 -10.28 -17.32
N ALA A 39 -1.27 -10.26 -16.26
CA ALA A 39 -2.58 -10.85 -16.26
C ALA A 39 -3.50 -10.07 -17.21
N SER A 40 -4.18 -10.80 -18.09
CA SER A 40 -5.26 -10.26 -18.91
C SER A 40 -6.46 -9.81 -18.06
N ALA A 41 -7.33 -8.99 -18.64
CA ALA A 41 -8.59 -8.58 -18.00
C ALA A 41 -9.43 -9.78 -17.53
N GLY A 42 -9.46 -10.88 -18.31
CA GLY A 42 -10.16 -12.10 -17.93
C GLY A 42 -9.54 -12.81 -16.73
N GLN A 43 -8.21 -12.83 -16.62
CA GLN A 43 -7.52 -13.38 -15.45
C GLN A 43 -7.74 -12.52 -14.21
N ALA A 44 -7.64 -11.19 -14.32
CA ALA A 44 -7.91 -10.27 -13.22
C ALA A 44 -9.34 -10.42 -12.69
N ARG A 45 -10.32 -10.53 -13.60
CA ARG A 45 -11.71 -10.82 -13.24
C ARG A 45 -11.87 -12.16 -12.52
N ALA A 46 -11.25 -13.23 -13.03
CA ALA A 46 -11.31 -14.55 -12.39
C ALA A 46 -10.71 -14.54 -10.97
N ILE A 47 -9.67 -13.73 -10.74
CA ILE A 47 -9.10 -13.52 -9.40
C ILE A 47 -10.13 -12.86 -8.46
N GLY A 48 -10.83 -11.83 -8.92
CA GLY A 48 -11.92 -11.19 -8.18
C GLY A 48 -13.12 -12.12 -7.93
N GLU A 49 -13.49 -12.96 -8.90
CA GLU A 49 -14.55 -13.96 -8.77
C GLU A 49 -14.18 -15.01 -7.71
N SER A 50 -12.92 -15.47 -7.69
CA SER A 50 -12.39 -16.38 -6.69
C SER A 50 -12.42 -15.77 -5.28
N ALA A 51 -12.01 -14.51 -5.13
CA ALA A 51 -12.08 -13.80 -3.85
C ALA A 51 -13.52 -13.74 -3.32
N ASN A 52 -14.46 -13.37 -4.20
CA ASN A 52 -15.88 -13.28 -3.86
C ASN A 52 -16.48 -14.66 -3.49
N ALA A 53 -16.18 -15.70 -4.28
CA ALA A 53 -16.67 -17.05 -4.03
C ALA A 53 -16.17 -17.62 -2.70
N ARG A 54 -14.89 -17.36 -2.36
CA ARG A 54 -14.30 -17.74 -1.07
C ARG A 54 -14.69 -16.84 0.09
N ARG A 55 -15.38 -15.71 -0.18
CA ARG A 55 -15.71 -14.66 0.80
C ARG A 55 -14.48 -14.16 1.56
N VAL A 56 -13.36 -14.00 0.86
CA VAL A 56 -12.14 -13.40 1.38
C VAL A 56 -11.93 -12.01 0.75
N PRO A 57 -11.22 -11.11 1.44
CA PRO A 57 -10.80 -9.85 0.85
C PRO A 57 -9.88 -10.07 -0.35
N LEU A 58 -9.87 -9.12 -1.27
CA LEU A 58 -8.85 -8.98 -2.30
C LEU A 58 -7.96 -7.78 -1.97
N VAL A 59 -6.66 -7.86 -2.21
CA VAL A 59 -5.75 -6.72 -2.12
C VAL A 59 -5.55 -6.10 -3.50
N LEU A 60 -5.73 -4.79 -3.61
CA LEU A 60 -5.47 -4.03 -4.82
C LEU A 60 -4.41 -2.97 -4.51
N VAL A 61 -3.24 -3.07 -5.15
CA VAL A 61 -2.14 -2.12 -4.95
C VAL A 61 -1.96 -1.31 -6.22
N THR A 62 -2.22 -0.01 -6.16
CA THR A 62 -2.10 0.89 -7.32
C THR A 62 -0.71 1.49 -7.39
N HIS A 63 0.06 1.18 -8.44
CA HIS A 63 1.36 1.80 -8.75
C HIS A 63 2.34 1.90 -7.56
N PRO A 64 2.76 0.80 -6.90
CA PRO A 64 3.72 0.87 -5.79
C PRO A 64 5.16 1.10 -6.32
N SER A 65 5.38 2.26 -6.94
CA SER A 65 6.59 2.66 -7.66
C SER A 65 7.30 3.81 -6.97
N LYS A 66 8.63 3.73 -6.88
CA LYS A 66 9.49 4.79 -6.36
C LYS A 66 9.57 6.02 -7.29
N SER A 67 9.12 5.88 -8.54
CA SER A 67 8.92 7.03 -9.43
C SER A 67 7.86 7.97 -8.86
N PHE A 68 6.80 7.40 -8.28
CA PHE A 68 5.71 8.13 -7.65
C PHE A 68 5.84 8.21 -6.13
N ASP A 69 6.54 7.31 -5.46
CA ASP A 69 6.83 7.43 -4.03
C ASP A 69 8.34 7.45 -3.79
N PRO A 70 9.03 8.56 -4.09
CA PRO A 70 10.48 8.64 -4.00
C PRO A 70 11.00 8.57 -2.55
N ARG A 71 10.14 8.79 -1.56
CA ARG A 71 10.45 8.61 -0.14
C ARG A 71 10.26 7.18 0.33
N LEU A 72 9.61 6.33 -0.48
CA LEU A 72 9.14 5.02 -0.07
C LEU A 72 8.27 5.12 1.20
N SER A 73 7.50 6.20 1.36
CA SER A 73 6.71 6.46 2.57
C SER A 73 5.64 5.39 2.78
N SER A 74 5.14 4.81 1.69
CA SER A 74 4.12 3.75 1.68
C SER A 74 4.68 2.33 1.63
N LYS A 75 6.00 2.17 1.43
CA LYS A 75 6.62 0.85 1.20
C LYS A 75 6.36 -0.11 2.36
N ARG A 76 6.67 0.31 3.58
CA ARG A 76 6.53 -0.54 4.78
C ARG A 76 5.09 -1.04 4.94
N GLY A 77 4.10 -0.15 4.85
CA GLY A 77 2.69 -0.53 4.96
C GLY A 77 2.24 -1.46 3.84
N THR A 78 2.72 -1.20 2.61
CA THR A 78 2.45 -2.04 1.44
C THR A 78 3.02 -3.45 1.63
N ASP A 79 4.29 -3.58 2.01
CA ASP A 79 4.93 -4.88 2.22
C ASP A 79 4.23 -5.67 3.34
N GLU A 80 3.81 -4.98 4.40
CA GLU A 80 3.13 -5.62 5.53
C GLU A 80 1.72 -6.12 5.15
N LEU A 81 0.94 -5.31 4.43
CA LEU A 81 -0.35 -5.73 3.88
C LEU A 81 -0.19 -6.98 3.01
N MET A 82 0.86 -7.02 2.20
CA MET A 82 1.13 -8.15 1.30
C MET A 82 1.59 -9.39 2.06
N ARG A 83 2.40 -9.22 3.11
CA ARG A 83 2.76 -10.30 4.03
C ARG A 83 1.51 -10.92 4.67
N VAL A 84 0.60 -10.09 5.19
CA VAL A 84 -0.67 -10.54 5.77
C VAL A 84 -1.52 -11.25 4.73
N ALA A 85 -1.66 -10.68 3.53
CA ALA A 85 -2.43 -11.28 2.43
C ALA A 85 -1.91 -12.68 2.07
N LYS A 86 -0.58 -12.85 1.97
CA LYS A 86 0.06 -14.15 1.72
C LYS A 86 -0.24 -15.16 2.83
N VAL A 87 -0.07 -14.77 4.10
CA VAL A 87 -0.34 -15.64 5.26
C VAL A 87 -1.81 -16.06 5.31
N LYS A 88 -2.74 -15.15 4.97
CA LYS A 88 -4.19 -15.40 5.01
C LYS A 88 -4.75 -15.99 3.71
N GLY A 89 -3.94 -16.13 2.66
CA GLY A 89 -4.36 -16.64 1.36
C GLY A 89 -5.32 -15.70 0.60
N TRP A 90 -5.23 -14.39 0.85
CA TRP A 90 -5.98 -13.37 0.12
C TRP A 90 -5.35 -13.15 -1.25
N PRO A 91 -6.15 -13.14 -2.34
CA PRO A 91 -5.63 -12.80 -3.65
C PRO A 91 -5.23 -11.33 -3.71
N SER A 92 -4.19 -11.04 -4.49
CA SER A 92 -3.64 -9.69 -4.66
C SER A 92 -3.45 -9.33 -6.12
N LEU A 93 -3.78 -8.10 -6.48
CA LEU A 93 -3.55 -7.52 -7.81
C LEU A 93 -2.69 -6.28 -7.68
N TYR A 94 -1.61 -6.22 -8.45
CA TYR A 94 -0.80 -5.02 -8.61
C TYR A 94 -1.12 -4.35 -9.92
N LEU A 95 -1.47 -3.07 -9.86
CA LEU A 95 -1.60 -2.24 -11.04
C LEU A 95 -0.23 -1.66 -11.38
N LYS A 96 0.24 -1.92 -12.60
CA LYS A 96 1.48 -1.36 -13.15
C LYS A 96 1.22 -0.55 -14.41
N ASP A 97 1.93 0.55 -14.55
CA ASP A 97 2.03 1.34 -15.77
C ASP A 97 3.22 0.87 -16.64
N ASP A 98 3.75 1.76 -17.48
CA ASP A 98 4.92 1.56 -18.33
C ASP A 98 6.27 1.70 -17.62
N ASP A 99 6.29 1.93 -16.29
CA ASP A 99 7.55 1.94 -15.54
C ASP A 99 8.24 0.58 -15.61
N LYS A 100 9.58 0.66 -15.58
CA LYS A 100 10.43 -0.52 -15.49
C LYS A 100 10.22 -1.18 -14.12
N ILE A 101 10.21 -2.51 -14.07
CA ILE A 101 10.03 -3.27 -12.83
C ILE A 101 10.96 -2.81 -11.68
N PRO A 102 12.23 -2.41 -11.90
CA PRO A 102 13.07 -1.85 -10.85
C PRO A 102 12.58 -0.57 -10.16
N GLN A 103 11.56 0.10 -10.69
CA GLN A 103 10.90 1.22 -10.02
C GLN A 103 9.90 0.74 -8.96
N TYR A 104 9.31 -0.44 -9.11
CA TYR A 104 8.37 -0.99 -8.15
C TYR A 104 9.10 -1.41 -6.88
N PHE A 105 8.68 -0.87 -5.74
CA PHE A 105 9.41 -0.99 -4.47
C PHE A 105 8.97 -2.16 -3.59
N VAL A 106 7.96 -2.91 -4.03
CA VAL A 106 7.36 -4.03 -3.29
C VAL A 106 8.35 -5.17 -3.07
N ASP A 107 8.33 -5.77 -1.88
CA ASP A 107 9.12 -6.98 -1.59
C ASP A 107 8.44 -8.26 -2.12
N ASP A 108 7.10 -8.28 -2.17
CA ASP A 108 6.35 -9.41 -2.75
C ASP A 108 6.33 -9.31 -4.29
N CYS A 109 7.22 -10.06 -4.93
CA CYS A 109 7.31 -10.09 -6.39
C CYS A 109 6.32 -11.04 -7.08
N ASP A 110 5.49 -11.74 -6.31
CA ASP A 110 4.58 -12.77 -6.79
C ASP A 110 3.13 -12.49 -6.33
N PRO A 111 2.54 -11.31 -6.63
CA PRO A 111 1.12 -11.11 -6.40
C PRO A 111 0.30 -12.13 -7.22
N THR A 112 -0.98 -12.29 -6.91
CA THR A 112 -1.83 -13.19 -7.73
C THR A 112 -1.90 -12.75 -9.19
N GLY A 113 -1.75 -11.45 -9.47
CA GLY A 113 -1.52 -10.96 -10.83
C GLY A 113 -0.99 -9.53 -10.88
N TRP A 114 -0.14 -9.27 -11.87
CA TRP A 114 0.21 -7.92 -12.32
C TRP A 114 -0.72 -7.53 -13.45
N VAL A 115 -1.38 -6.38 -13.37
CA VAL A 115 -2.32 -5.91 -14.38
C VAL A 115 -1.86 -4.56 -14.89
N PHE A 116 -1.89 -4.37 -16.20
CA PHE A 116 -1.56 -3.09 -16.79
C PHE A 116 -2.66 -2.06 -16.52
N SER A 117 -2.27 -0.88 -16.07
CA SER A 117 -3.11 0.27 -15.79
C SER A 117 -2.23 1.51 -15.86
N GLN A 118 -2.49 2.39 -16.81
CA GLN A 118 -1.62 3.55 -17.05
C GLN A 118 -1.82 4.63 -15.97
N ASP A 119 -3.07 4.94 -15.65
CA ASP A 119 -3.49 6.04 -14.78
C ASP A 119 -4.34 5.53 -13.60
N GLY A 120 -4.26 4.24 -13.28
CA GLY A 120 -5.04 3.60 -12.22
C GLY A 120 -6.42 3.12 -12.66
N GLU A 121 -6.75 3.21 -13.95
CA GLU A 121 -8.01 2.70 -14.51
C GLU A 121 -8.15 1.18 -14.37
N LEU A 122 -9.38 0.72 -14.12
CA LEU A 122 -9.72 -0.70 -14.08
C LEU A 122 -10.44 -1.11 -15.37
N ASN A 123 -9.66 -1.56 -16.36
CA ASN A 123 -10.18 -2.07 -17.65
C ASN A 123 -10.74 -3.50 -17.57
N PHE A 124 -11.14 -3.94 -16.37
CA PHE A 124 -11.66 -5.27 -16.06
C PHE A 124 -12.64 -5.17 -14.89
N ASP A 125 -13.57 -6.12 -14.79
CA ASP A 125 -14.49 -6.20 -13.66
C ASP A 125 -13.81 -6.84 -12.44
N LEU A 126 -14.01 -6.26 -11.26
CA LEU A 126 -13.50 -6.78 -9.99
C LEU A 126 -14.68 -7.13 -9.05
N PRO A 127 -15.29 -8.32 -9.17
CA PRO A 127 -16.51 -8.67 -8.44
C PRO A 127 -16.30 -9.00 -6.94
N ALA A 128 -15.13 -8.72 -6.38
CA ALA A 128 -14.82 -8.88 -4.95
C ALA A 128 -15.77 -8.02 -4.09
N ARG A 129 -16.15 -8.52 -2.91
CA ARG A 129 -17.02 -7.79 -1.97
C ARG A 129 -16.26 -6.90 -0.99
N GLU A 130 -15.01 -7.27 -0.75
CA GLU A 130 -14.14 -6.56 0.16
C GLU A 130 -12.79 -6.39 -0.53
N VAL A 131 -12.30 -5.16 -0.55
CA VAL A 131 -11.02 -4.80 -1.16
C VAL A 131 -10.19 -4.01 -0.16
N TYR A 132 -8.96 -4.45 0.10
CA TYR A 132 -7.94 -3.64 0.76
C TYR A 132 -7.17 -2.89 -0.30
N VAL A 133 -6.91 -1.60 -0.07
CA VAL A 133 -6.20 -0.75 -1.02
C VAL A 133 -4.92 -0.19 -0.44
N ALA A 134 -3.90 -0.15 -1.30
CA ALA A 134 -2.57 0.40 -1.03
C ALA A 134 -2.00 1.04 -2.32
N GLY A 135 -0.83 1.67 -2.20
CA GLY A 135 -0.17 2.39 -3.27
C GLY A 135 -0.70 3.82 -3.42
N GLY A 136 -0.89 4.30 -4.64
CA GLY A 136 -1.29 5.69 -4.83
C GLY A 136 -1.24 6.13 -6.28
N HIS A 137 -1.26 7.42 -6.57
CA HIS A 137 -1.50 8.50 -5.62
C HIS A 137 -2.94 8.44 -5.09
N LEU A 138 -3.13 8.68 -3.80
CA LEU A 138 -4.46 8.79 -3.18
C LEU A 138 -5.41 9.68 -4.00
N GLU A 139 -4.93 10.82 -4.49
CA GLU A 139 -5.73 11.85 -5.16
C GLU A 139 -5.80 11.71 -6.68
N LEU A 140 -5.04 10.78 -7.27
CA LEU A 140 -4.98 10.54 -8.72
C LEU A 140 -5.25 9.08 -9.02
N CYS A 141 -4.21 8.26 -9.22
CA CYS A 141 -4.32 6.91 -9.74
C CYS A 141 -5.14 5.99 -8.83
N LEU A 142 -4.93 6.04 -7.51
CA LEU A 142 -5.76 5.27 -6.58
C LEU A 142 -7.20 5.78 -6.57
N SER A 143 -7.41 7.10 -6.55
CA SER A 143 -8.76 7.67 -6.69
C SER A 143 -9.46 7.14 -7.94
N ARG A 144 -8.76 7.11 -9.09
CA ARG A 144 -9.27 6.56 -10.35
C ARG A 144 -9.65 5.08 -10.21
N SER A 145 -8.78 4.25 -9.63
CA SER A 145 -9.06 2.83 -9.38
C SER A 145 -10.32 2.65 -8.54
N LEU A 146 -10.46 3.44 -7.49
CA LEU A 146 -11.61 3.38 -6.58
C LEU A 146 -12.90 3.83 -7.27
N HIS A 147 -12.86 4.87 -8.10
CA HIS A 147 -14.01 5.31 -8.89
C HIS A 147 -14.50 4.23 -9.85
N ASP A 148 -13.59 3.60 -10.59
CA ASP A 148 -13.95 2.50 -11.51
C ASP A 148 -14.50 1.31 -10.72
N LEU A 149 -13.91 0.96 -9.56
CA LEU A 149 -14.39 -0.11 -8.68
C LEU A 149 -15.82 0.13 -8.17
N ILE A 150 -16.11 1.32 -7.60
CA ILE A 150 -17.44 1.60 -7.07
C ILE A 150 -18.48 1.72 -8.18
N LEU A 151 -18.09 2.19 -9.38
CA LEU A 151 -18.97 2.25 -10.54
C LEU A 151 -19.36 0.85 -11.02
N GLN A 152 -18.41 -0.09 -11.02
CA GLN A 152 -18.70 -1.50 -11.30
C GLN A 152 -19.66 -2.08 -10.26
N TRP A 153 -19.42 -1.84 -8.97
CA TRP A 153 -20.29 -2.34 -7.89
C TRP A 153 -21.70 -1.74 -7.92
N ALA A 154 -21.85 -0.47 -8.27
CA ALA A 154 -23.16 0.17 -8.40
C ALA A 154 -24.01 -0.44 -9.53
N LYS A 155 -23.37 -1.00 -10.56
CA LYS A 155 -24.03 -1.69 -11.69
C LYS A 155 -24.29 -3.18 -11.41
N ALA A 156 -23.65 -3.75 -10.40
CA ALA A 156 -23.79 -5.14 -10.02
C ALA A 156 -25.06 -5.37 -9.17
N PRO A 157 -25.51 -6.63 -8.99
CA PRO A 157 -26.57 -6.95 -8.05
C PRO A 157 -26.28 -6.37 -6.64
N PRO A 158 -27.25 -5.67 -6.01
CA PRO A 158 -27.03 -5.03 -4.73
C PRO A 158 -26.56 -6.00 -3.65
N GLN A 159 -25.38 -5.73 -3.10
CA GLN A 159 -24.75 -6.51 -2.03
C GLN A 159 -23.94 -5.55 -1.17
N SER A 160 -23.83 -5.80 0.14
CA SER A 160 -22.92 -5.02 0.96
C SER A 160 -21.48 -5.23 0.52
N ARG A 161 -20.73 -4.12 0.43
CA ARG A 161 -19.35 -4.02 -0.05
C ARG A 161 -18.51 -3.20 0.94
N ARG A 162 -17.20 -3.46 0.95
CA ARG A 162 -16.24 -2.73 1.79
C ARG A 162 -14.97 -2.41 1.02
N ILE A 163 -14.47 -1.19 1.17
CA ILE A 163 -13.11 -0.80 0.82
C ILE A 163 -12.38 -0.46 2.11
N THR A 164 -11.23 -1.08 2.34
CA THR A 164 -10.36 -0.80 3.48
C THR A 164 -9.10 -0.08 3.00
N PHE A 165 -8.93 1.18 3.41
CA PHE A 165 -7.74 1.98 3.17
C PHE A 165 -6.70 1.68 4.24
N VAL A 166 -5.56 1.13 3.84
CA VAL A 166 -4.42 0.91 4.73
C VAL A 166 -3.55 2.17 4.71
N MET A 167 -3.68 3.02 5.72
CA MET A 167 -3.24 4.42 5.64
C MET A 167 -1.72 4.57 5.54
N ASP A 168 -0.94 3.72 6.22
CA ASP A 168 0.52 3.69 6.09
C ASP A 168 1.03 3.06 4.77
N ALA A 169 0.13 2.45 3.99
CA ALA A 169 0.41 1.83 2.70
C ALA A 169 -0.05 2.70 1.52
N ILE A 170 -0.59 3.90 1.76
CA ILE A 170 -1.13 4.77 0.71
C ILE A 170 -0.34 6.07 0.64
N TYR A 171 0.31 6.38 -0.49
CA TYR A 171 1.00 7.65 -0.67
C TYR A 171 0.10 8.74 -1.28
N SER A 172 0.29 9.97 -0.81
CA SER A 172 -0.53 11.15 -1.09
C SER A 172 0.33 12.31 -1.58
N ASN A 173 -0.16 13.04 -2.58
CA ASN A 173 0.47 14.29 -3.02
C ASN A 173 -0.03 15.52 -2.25
N GLY A 174 -0.97 15.33 -1.33
CA GLY A 174 -1.51 16.36 -0.47
C GLY A 174 -2.50 17.31 -1.17
N LYS A 175 -3.02 16.97 -2.35
CA LYS A 175 -3.90 17.85 -3.14
C LYS A 175 -5.21 18.21 -2.41
N TYR A 176 -5.66 17.38 -1.47
CA TYR A 176 -6.85 17.65 -0.65
C TYR A 176 -6.58 18.53 0.58
N PHE A 177 -5.33 18.93 0.84
CA PHE A 177 -5.05 19.97 1.82
C PHE A 177 -5.34 21.34 1.20
N GLU A 178 -6.41 21.98 1.67
CA GLU A 178 -6.82 23.31 1.20
C GLU A 178 -6.28 24.43 2.10
N GLU A 179 -5.95 25.56 1.50
CA GLU A 179 -5.54 26.76 2.24
C GLU A 179 -6.59 27.16 3.27
N GLY A 180 -6.14 27.46 4.50
CA GLY A 180 -7.01 27.81 5.62
C GLY A 180 -7.68 26.63 6.33
N LYS A 181 -7.50 25.39 5.86
CA LYS A 181 -7.90 24.17 6.59
C LYS A 181 -6.75 23.61 7.43
N ALA A 182 -7.11 22.79 8.43
CA ALA A 182 -6.13 22.15 9.29
C ALA A 182 -5.08 21.35 8.51
N GLY A 183 -3.84 21.42 8.98
CA GLY A 183 -2.71 20.72 8.41
C GLY A 183 -2.09 21.36 7.16
N PHE A 184 -2.76 22.32 6.49
CA PHE A 184 -2.22 22.93 5.26
C PHE A 184 -0.85 23.58 5.48
N ASP A 185 -0.73 24.48 6.47
CA ASP A 185 0.53 25.19 6.73
C ASP A 185 1.66 24.24 7.12
N ASP A 186 1.35 23.19 7.87
CA ASP A 186 2.34 22.20 8.30
C ASP A 186 2.78 21.30 7.12
N LEU A 187 1.87 20.97 6.21
CA LEU A 187 2.21 20.31 4.93
C LEU A 187 3.09 21.21 4.05
N GLN A 188 2.77 22.51 3.94
CA GLN A 188 3.58 23.45 3.17
C GLN A 188 5.00 23.59 3.76
N LYS A 189 5.14 23.61 5.08
CA LYS A 189 6.46 23.57 5.75
C LYS A 189 7.20 22.28 5.43
N PHE A 190 6.53 21.13 5.48
CA PHE A 190 7.13 19.84 5.11
C PHE A 190 7.67 19.88 3.67
N PHE A 191 6.88 20.35 2.70
CA PHE A 191 7.32 20.48 1.32
C PHE A 191 8.46 21.49 1.17
N ALA A 192 8.40 22.63 1.86
CA ALA A 192 9.46 23.63 1.82
C ALA A 192 10.82 23.07 2.29
N VAL A 193 10.82 22.25 3.35
CA VAL A 193 12.03 21.61 3.89
C VAL A 193 12.53 20.51 2.96
N THR A 194 11.64 19.64 2.49
CA THR A 194 12.04 18.44 1.75
C THR A 194 12.36 18.71 0.27
N ASN A 195 11.84 19.80 -0.29
CA ASN A 195 12.08 20.22 -1.68
C ASN A 195 13.15 21.32 -1.83
N TYR A 196 13.80 21.77 -0.74
CA TYR A 196 14.81 22.83 -0.84
C TYR A 196 15.91 22.45 -1.85
N ARG A 197 16.04 23.26 -2.91
CA ARG A 197 16.96 23.08 -4.06
C ARG A 197 16.73 21.82 -4.91
N ARG A 198 15.56 21.18 -4.83
CA ARG A 198 15.18 20.07 -5.70
C ARG A 198 14.30 20.56 -6.86
N PRO A 199 14.37 19.93 -8.04
CA PRO A 199 13.51 20.30 -9.17
C PRO A 199 12.03 20.11 -8.83
N GLY A 200 11.19 20.98 -9.40
CA GLY A 200 9.73 20.92 -9.24
C GLY A 200 9.09 19.69 -9.90
N GLY A 201 7.88 19.26 -9.50
CA GLY A 201 7.07 18.25 -10.20
C GLY A 201 6.58 17.06 -9.36
N GLU A 202 6.08 16.01 -10.01
CA GLU A 202 5.51 14.82 -9.34
C GLU A 202 6.53 13.97 -8.58
N ALA A 203 7.83 14.15 -8.82
CA ALA A 203 8.91 13.44 -8.11
C ALA A 203 9.18 14.00 -6.71
N TRP A 204 8.25 14.77 -6.13
CA TRP A 204 8.40 15.33 -4.80
C TRP A 204 8.20 14.31 -3.69
N PRO A 205 8.87 14.50 -2.54
CA PRO A 205 8.65 13.74 -1.32
C PRO A 205 7.18 13.79 -0.91
N LYS A 206 6.55 12.62 -0.76
CA LYS A 206 5.14 12.47 -0.40
C LYS A 206 4.99 12.05 1.04
N LEU A 207 3.83 12.31 1.62
CA LEU A 207 3.39 11.69 2.86
C LEU A 207 2.57 10.45 2.51
N ASN A 208 2.60 9.44 3.38
CA ASN A 208 1.52 8.45 3.36
C ASN A 208 0.26 9.00 4.04
N LEU A 209 -0.89 8.36 3.85
CA LEU A 209 -2.17 8.84 4.38
C LEU A 209 -2.15 8.89 5.92
N LEU A 210 -1.45 7.96 6.58
CA LEU A 210 -1.30 7.99 8.04
C LEU A 210 -0.48 9.21 8.51
N GLU A 211 0.63 9.51 7.84
CA GLU A 211 1.41 10.72 8.08
C GLU A 211 0.57 11.98 7.85
N SER A 212 -0.27 11.99 6.81
CA SER A 212 -1.24 13.08 6.56
C SER A 212 -2.23 13.24 7.71
N MET A 213 -2.71 12.15 8.32
CA MET A 213 -3.55 12.22 9.52
C MET A 213 -2.77 12.80 10.71
N GLY A 214 -1.50 12.44 10.87
CA GLY A 214 -0.63 13.04 11.90
C GLY A 214 -0.39 14.55 11.73
N VAL A 215 -0.49 15.07 10.49
CA VAL A 215 -0.44 16.51 10.22
C VAL A 215 -1.75 17.21 10.62
N ILE A 216 -2.89 16.53 10.51
CA ILE A 216 -4.21 17.05 10.91
C ILE A 216 -4.48 16.64 12.37
N LYS A 217 -4.21 17.54 13.32
CA LYS A 217 -4.16 17.19 14.75
C LYS A 217 -5.50 16.94 15.44
N SER A 218 -6.61 17.33 14.82
CA SER A 218 -7.96 17.17 15.38
C SER A 218 -8.65 15.95 14.80
N PRO A 219 -9.15 15.00 15.61
CA PRO A 219 -9.89 13.83 15.11
C PRO A 219 -11.10 14.19 14.25
N ALA A 220 -11.80 15.28 14.61
CA ALA A 220 -12.93 15.76 13.81
C ALA A 220 -12.50 16.25 12.42
N GLU A 221 -11.35 16.93 12.33
CA GLU A 221 -10.82 17.43 11.05
C GLU A 221 -10.19 16.30 10.23
N GLN A 222 -9.61 15.28 10.88
CA GLN A 222 -9.17 14.05 10.23
C GLN A 222 -10.35 13.36 9.55
N LEU A 223 -11.46 13.18 10.27
CA LEU A 223 -12.68 12.58 9.69
C LEU A 223 -13.21 13.38 8.49
N GLU A 224 -13.20 14.72 8.54
CA GLU A 224 -13.59 15.56 7.40
C GLU A 224 -12.64 15.40 6.21
N TYR A 225 -11.34 15.28 6.46
CA TYR A 225 -10.38 14.95 5.41
C TYR A 225 -10.64 13.57 4.82
N LEU A 226 -10.83 12.54 5.65
CA LEU A 226 -11.12 11.17 5.20
C LEU A 226 -12.39 11.10 4.36
N LYS A 227 -13.44 11.88 4.69
CA LYS A 227 -14.65 12.02 3.85
C LYS A 227 -14.34 12.64 2.49
N THR A 228 -13.39 13.57 2.42
CA THR A 228 -13.01 14.28 1.20
C THR A 228 -12.25 13.36 0.22
N VAL A 229 -11.46 12.40 0.74
CA VAL A 229 -10.66 11.50 -0.11
C VAL A 229 -11.44 10.30 -0.66
N LEU A 230 -12.70 10.12 -0.23
CA LEU A 230 -13.54 9.05 -0.74
C LEU A 230 -13.81 9.22 -2.25
N PRO A 231 -13.94 8.13 -3.01
CA PRO A 231 -14.46 8.22 -4.37
C PRO A 231 -15.88 8.81 -4.36
N HIS A 232 -16.35 9.36 -5.48
CA HIS A 232 -17.66 10.01 -5.65
C HIS A 232 -18.87 9.05 -5.46
N TRP A 233 -19.01 8.51 -4.26
CA TRP A 233 -20.05 7.60 -3.83
C TRP A 233 -21.43 8.26 -3.88
N ASP A 234 -21.47 9.57 -3.65
CA ASP A 234 -22.63 10.43 -3.65
C ASP A 234 -23.33 10.47 -5.02
N ARG A 235 -22.54 10.42 -6.10
CA ARG A 235 -23.01 10.39 -7.49
C ARG A 235 -23.10 8.99 -8.08
N THR A 236 -22.47 8.01 -7.44
CA THR A 236 -22.35 6.65 -7.98
C THR A 236 -23.46 5.72 -7.47
N PHE A 237 -23.77 5.78 -6.18
CA PHE A 237 -24.76 4.90 -5.57
C PHE A 237 -26.09 5.64 -5.40
N ASP A 238 -27.21 5.00 -5.79
CA ASP A 238 -28.56 5.55 -5.60
C ASP A 238 -29.00 5.59 -4.12
N GLU A 239 -30.16 6.19 -3.84
CA GLU A 239 -30.68 6.41 -2.48
C GLU A 239 -30.96 5.13 -1.67
N ARG A 240 -31.01 3.95 -2.32
CA ARG A 240 -31.21 2.67 -1.62
C ARG A 240 -29.96 2.25 -0.87
N TRP A 241 -28.79 2.75 -1.23
CA TRP A 241 -27.53 2.37 -0.59
C TRP A 241 -27.30 3.14 0.71
N ARG A 242 -27.02 2.39 1.77
CA ARG A 242 -26.42 2.95 2.98
C ARG A 242 -24.93 3.14 2.76
N VAL A 243 -24.39 4.29 3.19
CA VAL A 243 -22.96 4.61 3.05
C VAL A 243 -22.39 4.98 4.40
N GLU A 244 -21.30 4.32 4.78
CA GLU A 244 -20.64 4.45 6.07
C GLU A 244 -19.15 4.70 5.88
N VAL A 245 -18.59 5.52 6.77
CA VAL A 245 -17.16 5.62 7.02
C VAL A 245 -16.89 4.98 8.38
N ILE A 246 -15.84 4.17 8.46
CA ILE A 246 -15.33 3.58 9.68
C ILE A 246 -13.90 4.09 9.83
N ASP A 247 -13.62 4.85 10.88
CA ASP A 247 -12.26 5.35 11.15
C ASP A 247 -11.37 4.26 11.78
N ASP A 248 -10.12 4.63 12.05
CA ASP A 248 -9.08 3.80 12.66
C ASP A 248 -9.40 3.37 14.10
N ASP A 249 -10.29 4.08 14.79
CA ASP A 249 -10.85 3.73 16.10
C ASP A 249 -12.12 2.83 16.01
N ASP A 250 -12.42 2.30 14.82
CA ASP A 250 -13.63 1.53 14.51
C ASP A 250 -14.96 2.30 14.75
N GLN A 251 -14.93 3.64 14.80
CA GLN A 251 -16.14 4.44 14.94
C GLN A 251 -16.86 4.59 13.60
N VAL A 252 -18.17 4.34 13.62
CA VAL A 252 -19.00 4.37 12.42
C VAL A 252 -19.67 5.72 12.26
N THR A 253 -19.33 6.43 11.18
CA THR A 253 -20.03 7.63 10.71
C THR A 253 -20.92 7.31 9.51
N VAL A 254 -22.22 7.51 9.65
CA VAL A 254 -23.19 7.27 8.57
C VAL A 254 -23.27 8.50 7.66
N LEU A 255 -22.80 8.38 6.42
CA LEU A 255 -22.90 9.44 5.41
C LEU A 255 -24.26 9.47 4.72
N ARG A 256 -24.88 8.30 4.51
CA ARG A 256 -26.25 8.15 3.99
C ARG A 256 -26.92 6.93 4.61
N LYS A 257 -28.16 7.09 5.08
CA LYS A 257 -28.90 6.00 5.78
C LYS A 257 -29.33 4.84 4.87
N GLY A 258 -29.60 5.09 3.59
CA GLY A 258 -30.20 4.15 2.66
C GLY A 258 -31.73 4.04 2.84
N GLN A 259 -32.46 3.83 1.74
CA GLN A 259 -33.91 3.60 1.73
C GLN A 259 -34.26 2.11 1.66
N GLY A 260 -35.40 1.73 2.26
CA GLY A 260 -35.90 0.34 2.29
C GLY A 260 -35.69 -0.36 3.63
N SER A 261 -36.19 -1.59 3.74
CA SER A 261 -36.14 -2.39 4.98
C SER A 261 -34.76 -3.02 5.26
N SER A 262 -33.97 -3.26 4.20
CA SER A 262 -32.62 -3.83 4.31
C SER A 262 -31.73 -3.26 3.19
N PRO A 263 -31.28 -1.99 3.33
CA PRO A 263 -30.46 -1.36 2.31
C PRO A 263 -29.07 -2.05 2.22
N PRO A 264 -28.53 -2.27 1.00
CA PRO A 264 -27.13 -2.68 0.85
C PRO A 264 -26.20 -1.60 1.43
N VAL A 265 -25.09 -2.02 2.04
CA VAL A 265 -24.15 -1.12 2.73
C VAL A 265 -22.85 -1.01 1.94
N MET A 266 -22.43 0.20 1.62
CA MET A 266 -21.08 0.52 1.17
C MET A 266 -20.28 1.07 2.35
N GLN A 267 -19.21 0.38 2.74
CA GLN A 267 -18.35 0.77 3.85
C GLN A 267 -16.98 1.21 3.35
N PHE A 268 -16.54 2.40 3.77
CA PHE A 268 -15.18 2.86 3.62
C PHE A 268 -14.50 2.78 5.00
N LYS A 269 -13.63 1.79 5.19
CA LYS A 269 -12.89 1.59 6.43
C LYS A 269 -11.47 2.14 6.30
N PHE A 270 -10.97 2.81 7.33
CA PHE A 270 -9.59 3.21 7.44
C PHE A 270 -8.93 2.40 8.55
N VAL A 271 -7.67 2.00 8.33
CA VAL A 271 -6.82 1.38 9.34
C VAL A 271 -5.45 2.03 9.26
N ASP A 272 -4.82 2.28 10.40
CA ASP A 272 -3.47 2.87 10.46
C ASP A 272 -2.46 2.02 9.70
N SER A 273 -2.42 0.73 10.04
CA SER A 273 -1.47 -0.23 9.52
C SER A 273 -2.01 -1.66 9.61
N MET A 274 -1.42 -2.56 8.83
CA MET A 274 -1.63 -4.00 8.96
C MET A 274 -0.71 -4.65 10.02
N LEU A 275 0.18 -3.88 10.64
CA LEU A 275 1.06 -4.38 11.71
C LEU A 275 0.32 -4.84 12.97
N ASP A 276 -0.87 -4.27 13.21
CA ASP A 276 -1.64 -4.48 14.43
C ASP A 276 -2.76 -5.54 14.27
N GLN A 277 -2.73 -6.33 13.17
CA GLN A 277 -3.78 -7.28 12.76
C GLN A 277 -3.27 -8.73 12.60
#